data_AF-A0A1G0FQY9-F1
#
_entry.id   AF-A0A1G0FQY9-F1
#
_cell.length_a   1.000
_cell.length_b   1.000
_cell.length_c   1.000
_cell.angle_alpha   90.00
_cell.angle_beta   90.00
_cell.angle_gamma   90.00
#
_symmetry.space_group_name_H-M   'P 1'
#
loop_
_entity.id
_entity.type
_entity.pdbx_description
1 polymer ?
#
loop_
_entity_poly.entity_id
_entity_poly.type
_entity_poly.pdbx_seq_one_letter_code
_entity_poly.pdbx_strand_id
1 'polypeptide(L)'
;MTTIHHQVPIHAPVENVYEAISTAQGIGTWWDKQIAVKTDLGLVLVHNPGPEHGAVKMRVVERVPNTRVEWECISQHPRSSPASAWTGTRFMFDLTEADGNLERGRDTILDFRQTGYDEKSEFFESNRAAWGEVLGNLKRVVESNRSQGSAK
;
A
#
# COMPACT_ATOMS: atom_id res chain seq x y z
N MET A 1 14.96 14.25 5.66
CA MET A 1 13.68 13.52 5.52
C MET A 1 14.03 12.09 5.15
N THR A 2 13.45 11.13 5.86
CA THR A 2 13.76 9.72 5.69
C THR A 2 12.69 9.00 4.87
N THR A 3 13.03 7.81 4.42
CA THR A 3 12.18 6.95 3.59
C THR A 3 12.10 5.58 4.23
N ILE A 4 10.88 5.07 4.40
CA ILE A 4 10.64 3.65 4.65
C ILE A 4 10.65 2.96 3.29
N HIS A 5 11.49 1.93 3.13
CA HIS A 5 11.61 1.16 1.89
C HIS A 5 11.47 -0.33 2.18
N HIS A 6 10.63 -1.01 1.40
CA HIS A 6 10.44 -2.46 1.43
C HIS A 6 10.36 -2.97 0.00
N GLN A 7 11.06 -4.07 -0.29
CA GLN A 7 10.93 -4.79 -1.56
C GLN A 7 10.28 -6.15 -1.31
N VAL A 8 9.21 -6.43 -2.04
CA VAL A 8 8.36 -7.60 -1.80
C VAL A 8 8.17 -8.38 -3.11
N PRO A 9 8.83 -9.53 -3.27
CA PRO A 9 8.55 -10.44 -4.38
C PRO A 9 7.19 -11.11 -4.15
N ILE A 10 6.31 -11.10 -5.16
CA ILE A 10 4.96 -11.64 -5.12
C ILE A 10 4.78 -12.60 -6.30
N HIS A 11 4.39 -13.83 -6.02
CA HIS A 11 4.27 -14.93 -6.97
C HIS A 11 2.92 -14.88 -7.72
N ALA A 12 2.66 -13.75 -8.38
CA ALA A 12 1.43 -13.48 -9.12
C ALA A 12 1.67 -12.53 -10.30
N PRO A 13 0.81 -12.57 -11.34
CA PRO A 13 0.84 -11.61 -12.43
C PRO A 13 0.71 -10.17 -11.93
N VAL A 14 1.39 -9.23 -12.61
CA VAL A 14 1.43 -7.81 -12.22
C VAL A 14 0.05 -7.18 -12.17
N GLU A 15 -0.88 -7.65 -13.00
CA GLU A 15 -2.25 -7.18 -13.07
C GLU A 15 -3.00 -7.44 -11.76
N ASN A 16 -2.78 -8.60 -11.15
CA ASN A 16 -3.38 -8.96 -9.86
C ASN A 16 -2.79 -8.12 -8.72
N VAL A 17 -1.48 -7.89 -8.75
CA VAL A 17 -0.81 -7.04 -7.75
C VAL A 17 -1.32 -5.61 -7.87
N TYR A 18 -1.37 -5.09 -9.10
CA TYR A 18 -1.86 -3.75 -9.40
C TYR A 18 -3.31 -3.55 -8.95
N GLU A 19 -4.21 -4.49 -9.21
CA GLU A 19 -5.60 -4.41 -8.76
C GLU A 19 -5.70 -4.34 -7.23
N ALA A 20 -4.90 -5.14 -6.52
CA ALA A 20 -4.86 -5.20 -5.05
C ALA A 20 -4.37 -3.89 -4.41
N ILE A 21 -3.53 -3.11 -5.10
CA ILE A 21 -3.03 -1.82 -4.59
C ILE A 21 -3.74 -0.61 -5.20
N SER A 22 -4.47 -0.73 -6.30
CA SER A 22 -5.04 0.42 -7.01
C SER A 22 -6.53 0.64 -6.71
N THR A 23 -7.23 -0.31 -6.10
CA THR A 23 -8.68 -0.24 -5.88
C THR A 23 -9.03 -0.23 -4.39
N ALA A 24 -10.13 0.43 -4.01
CA ALA A 24 -10.57 0.42 -2.61
C ALA A 24 -10.91 -0.99 -2.13
N GLN A 25 -11.51 -1.80 -3.00
CA GLN A 25 -11.78 -3.21 -2.71
C GLN A 25 -10.48 -4.00 -2.51
N GLY A 26 -9.53 -3.88 -3.44
CA GLY A 26 -8.22 -4.54 -3.36
C GLY A 26 -7.45 -4.17 -2.09
N ILE A 27 -7.33 -2.87 -1.78
CA ILE A 27 -6.63 -2.39 -0.58
C ILE A 27 -7.31 -2.91 0.69
N GLY A 28 -8.65 -2.99 0.67
CA GLY A 28 -9.46 -3.56 1.74
C GLY A 28 -9.20 -5.03 2.05
N THR A 29 -8.50 -5.77 1.18
CA THR A 29 -8.21 -7.19 1.40
C THR A 29 -6.95 -7.45 2.23
N TRP A 30 -6.03 -6.50 2.34
CA TRP A 30 -4.71 -6.73 2.98
C TRP A 30 -4.31 -5.69 4.03
N TRP A 31 -4.89 -4.50 3.99
CA TRP A 31 -4.58 -3.44 4.95
C TRP A 31 -5.78 -3.11 5.83
N ASP A 32 -6.74 -2.36 5.28
CA ASP A 32 -7.92 -1.90 5.99
C ASP A 32 -9.04 -1.59 4.99
N LYS A 33 -10.29 -1.76 5.40
CA LYS A 33 -11.45 -1.54 4.53
C LYS A 33 -11.50 -0.07 4.07
N GLN A 34 -11.29 0.15 2.77
CA GLN A 34 -11.30 1.48 2.19
C GLN A 34 -12.67 1.87 1.66
N ILE A 35 -13.00 3.15 1.82
CA ILE A 35 -14.10 3.84 1.15
C ILE A 35 -13.49 4.82 0.16
N ALA A 36 -13.87 4.69 -1.11
CA ALA A 36 -13.49 5.62 -2.17
C ALA A 36 -14.44 6.82 -2.21
N VAL A 37 -13.91 8.02 -2.02
CA VAL A 37 -14.65 9.28 -2.01
C VAL A 37 -14.10 10.21 -3.09
N LYS A 38 -14.96 10.74 -3.96
CA LYS A 38 -14.58 11.81 -4.89
C LYS A 38 -14.64 13.15 -4.17
N THR A 39 -13.58 13.94 -4.27
CA THR A 39 -13.44 15.26 -3.65
C THR A 39 -12.89 16.25 -4.66
N ASP A 40 -12.83 17.54 -4.30
CA ASP A 40 -12.20 18.58 -5.13
C ASP A 40 -10.69 18.35 -5.33
N LEU A 41 -10.07 17.54 -4.47
CA LEU A 41 -8.67 17.12 -4.57
C LEU A 41 -8.48 15.84 -5.39
N GLY A 42 -9.55 15.33 -6.02
CA GLY A 42 -9.58 14.07 -6.74
C GLY A 42 -10.09 12.91 -5.87
N LEU A 43 -9.65 11.69 -6.20
CA LEU A 43 -10.07 10.48 -5.51
C LEU A 43 -9.33 10.32 -4.18
N VAL A 44 -10.07 10.14 -3.09
CA VAL A 44 -9.54 9.91 -1.74
C VAL A 44 -10.00 8.56 -1.23
N LEU A 45 -9.07 7.75 -0.73
CA LEU A 45 -9.31 6.49 -0.03
C LEU A 45 -9.36 6.76 1.46
N VAL A 46 -10.41 6.32 2.13
CA VAL A 46 -10.65 6.59 3.55
C VAL A 46 -10.85 5.28 4.29
N HIS A 47 -10.16 5.11 5.42
CA HIS A 47 -10.46 4.05 6.38
C HIS A 47 -10.43 4.60 7.81
N ASN A 48 -11.02 3.86 8.74
CA ASN A 48 -11.08 4.21 10.14
C ASN A 48 -10.43 3.11 10.98
N PRO A 49 -9.18 3.31 11.44
CA PRO A 49 -8.46 2.32 12.25
C PRO A 49 -8.93 2.28 13.70
N GLY A 50 -9.86 3.16 14.10
CA GLY A 50 -10.42 3.21 15.45
C GLY A 50 -10.58 4.64 15.97
N PRO A 51 -11.42 4.85 17.01
CA PRO A 51 -11.76 6.18 17.51
C PRO A 51 -10.54 6.97 18.03
N GLU A 52 -9.53 6.29 18.56
CA GLU A 52 -8.30 6.88 19.12
C GLU A 52 -7.35 7.47 18.07
N HIS A 53 -7.53 7.11 16.79
CA HIS A 53 -6.59 7.45 15.72
C HIS A 53 -7.13 8.49 14.74
N GLY A 54 -8.45 8.63 14.65
CA GLY A 54 -9.11 9.41 13.62
C GLY A 54 -9.06 8.74 12.24
N ALA A 55 -9.88 9.23 11.31
CA ALA A 55 -9.95 8.66 9.96
C ALA A 55 -8.67 8.98 9.16
N VAL A 56 -8.09 7.95 8.56
CA VAL A 56 -6.96 8.08 7.64
C VAL A 56 -7.49 8.39 6.25
N LYS A 57 -6.93 9.41 5.60
CA LYS A 57 -7.32 9.86 4.26
C LYS A 57 -6.12 9.87 3.33
N MET A 58 -6.14 8.98 2.34
CA MET A 58 -5.10 8.85 1.32
C MET A 58 -5.63 9.39 -0.02
N ARG A 59 -5.11 10.54 -0.44
CA ARG A 59 -5.39 11.09 -1.76
C ARG A 59 -4.63 10.29 -2.80
N VAL A 60 -5.32 9.83 -3.84
CA VAL A 60 -4.68 9.16 -4.97
C VAL A 60 -4.00 10.22 -5.82
N VAL A 61 -2.66 10.14 -5.91
CA VAL A 61 -1.82 11.06 -6.68
C VAL A 61 -1.65 10.56 -8.10
N GLU A 62 -1.35 9.26 -8.24
CA GLU A 62 -1.00 8.64 -9.51
C GLU A 62 -1.50 7.20 -9.57
N ARG A 63 -1.92 6.78 -10.76
CA ARG A 63 -2.24 5.40 -11.12
C ARG A 63 -1.82 5.14 -12.56
N VAL A 64 -0.70 4.45 -12.72
CA VAL A 64 -0.23 3.96 -14.02
C VAL A 64 -0.51 2.46 -14.05
N PRO A 65 -1.43 1.98 -14.92
CA PRO A 65 -1.80 0.58 -15.00
C PRO A 65 -0.60 -0.36 -15.02
N ASN A 66 -0.59 -1.33 -14.11
CA ASN A 66 0.43 -2.38 -14.00
C ASN A 66 1.87 -1.88 -13.79
N THR A 67 2.05 -0.62 -13.38
CA THR A 67 3.39 -0.03 -13.20
C THR A 67 3.53 0.70 -11.88
N ARG A 68 2.58 1.58 -11.53
CA ARG A 68 2.76 2.45 -10.37
C ARG A 68 1.44 2.90 -9.76
N VAL A 69 1.42 2.99 -8.44
CA VAL A 69 0.38 3.70 -7.67
C VAL A 69 1.06 4.61 -6.66
N GLU A 70 0.57 5.85 -6.54
CA GLU A 70 1.02 6.79 -5.52
C GLU A 70 -0.16 7.36 -4.73
N TRP A 71 -0.02 7.39 -3.40
CA TRP A 71 -0.93 8.08 -2.50
C TRP A 71 -0.22 9.16 -1.68
N GLU A 72 -0.98 10.15 -1.24
CA GLU A 72 -0.57 11.15 -0.26
C GLU A 72 -1.48 11.10 0.95
N CYS A 73 -0.93 11.03 2.16
CA CYS A 73 -1.73 11.17 3.37
C CYS A 73 -2.07 12.64 3.60
N ILE A 74 -3.36 12.95 3.53
CA ILE A 74 -3.90 14.32 3.70
C ILE A 74 -4.67 14.50 5.02
N SER A 75 -4.80 13.44 5.83
CA SER A 75 -5.40 13.52 7.16
C SER A 75 -4.40 13.97 8.21
N GLN A 76 -4.90 14.59 9.27
CA GLN A 76 -4.18 14.90 10.50
C GLN A 76 -4.64 13.94 11.60
N HIS A 77 -3.72 13.58 12.49
CA HIS A 77 -3.97 12.61 13.55
C HIS A 77 -3.48 13.12 14.90
N PRO A 78 -4.07 12.66 16.02
CA PRO A 78 -3.56 12.95 17.36
C PRO A 78 -2.09 12.55 17.49
N ARG A 79 -1.28 13.31 18.24
CA ARG A 79 0.16 13.02 18.42
C ARG A 79 0.44 11.64 19.03
N SER A 80 -0.54 11.06 19.74
CA SER A 80 -0.48 9.70 20.28
C SER A 80 -0.65 8.60 19.23
N SER A 81 -1.13 8.94 18.02
CA SER A 81 -1.32 7.97 16.94
C SER A 81 -0.04 7.84 16.11
N PRO A 82 0.37 6.62 15.73
CA PRO A 82 1.46 6.42 14.77
C PRO A 82 1.23 7.11 13.42
N ALA A 83 -0.04 7.28 13.03
CA ALA A 83 -0.43 7.98 11.81
C ALA A 83 -0.17 9.50 11.87
N SER A 84 0.13 10.07 13.05
CA SER A 84 0.54 11.48 13.17
C SER A 84 1.84 11.79 12.43
N ALA A 85 2.67 10.77 12.18
CA ALA A 85 3.87 10.88 11.38
C ALA A 85 3.62 10.81 9.86
N TRP A 86 2.38 10.58 9.42
CA TRP A 86 2.06 10.32 8.01
C TRP A 86 1.58 11.56 7.25
N THR A 87 1.05 12.58 7.92
CA THR A 87 0.51 13.76 7.24
C THR A 87 1.54 14.38 6.28
N GLY A 88 1.20 14.48 4.99
CA GLY A 88 2.08 14.99 3.93
C GLY A 88 3.08 13.98 3.35
N THR A 89 3.17 12.76 3.90
CA THR A 89 4.02 11.69 3.33
C THR A 89 3.41 11.10 2.07
N ARG A 90 4.26 10.55 1.19
CA ARG A 90 3.88 9.89 -0.06
C ARG A 90 4.13 8.39 0.01
N PHE A 91 3.15 7.60 -0.36
CA PHE A 91 3.20 6.14 -0.43
C PHE A 91 3.28 5.74 -1.89
N MET A 92 4.40 5.17 -2.29
CA MET A 92 4.70 4.80 -3.66
C MET A 92 4.82 3.29 -3.75
N PHE A 93 4.12 2.71 -4.72
CA PHE A 93 4.13 1.30 -5.04
C PHE A 93 4.53 1.18 -6.51
N ASP A 94 5.78 0.82 -6.77
CA ASP A 94 6.28 0.57 -8.13
C ASP A 94 6.32 -0.94 -8.37
N LEU A 95 5.85 -1.36 -9.54
CA LEU A 95 5.74 -2.77 -9.93
C LEU A 95 6.65 -3.07 -11.10
N THR A 96 7.40 -4.17 -10.98
CA THR A 96 8.25 -4.69 -12.05
C THR A 96 7.90 -6.16 -12.28
N GLU A 97 7.60 -6.55 -13.52
CA GLU A 97 7.55 -7.96 -13.90
C GLU A 97 8.96 -8.54 -13.87
N ALA A 98 9.15 -9.65 -13.15
CA ALA A 98 10.39 -10.40 -13.17
C ALA A 98 10.37 -11.41 -14.34
N ASP A 99 11.44 -11.40 -15.13
CA ASP A 99 11.59 -12.31 -16.28
C ASP A 99 11.56 -13.78 -15.83
N GLY A 100 10.70 -14.56 -16.49
CA GLY A 100 10.26 -15.92 -16.14
C GLY A 100 11.29 -17.05 -16.24
N ASN A 101 12.51 -16.84 -15.76
CA ASN A 101 13.51 -17.91 -15.58
C ASN A 101 13.32 -18.71 -14.28
N LEU A 102 12.28 -18.41 -13.50
CA LEU A 102 11.85 -19.24 -12.38
C LEU A 102 10.77 -20.20 -12.89
N GLU A 103 10.95 -21.50 -12.64
CA GLU A 103 10.10 -22.61 -13.12
C GLU A 103 8.61 -22.55 -12.70
N ARG A 104 8.10 -21.42 -12.18
CA ARG A 104 6.79 -21.27 -11.51
C ARG A 104 5.92 -20.07 -11.97
N GLY A 105 6.29 -19.39 -13.05
CA GLY A 105 5.44 -18.37 -13.71
C GLY A 105 5.88 -16.91 -13.50
N ARG A 106 5.08 -15.95 -14.00
CA ARG A 106 5.35 -14.50 -13.90
C ARG A 106 5.31 -14.05 -12.44
N ASP A 107 6.46 -13.60 -11.94
CA ASP A 107 6.62 -13.02 -10.62
C ASP A 107 6.61 -11.50 -10.72
N THR A 108 6.03 -10.83 -9.74
CA THR A 108 6.02 -9.36 -9.64
C THR A 108 6.88 -8.92 -8.47
N ILE A 109 7.80 -7.99 -8.69
CA ILE A 109 8.48 -7.29 -7.60
C ILE A 109 7.72 -6.00 -7.30
N LEU A 110 7.22 -5.88 -6.07
CA LEU A 110 6.68 -4.64 -5.54
C LEU A 110 7.79 -3.89 -4.77
N ASP A 111 8.11 -2.68 -5.22
CA ASP A 111 8.96 -1.73 -4.50
C ASP A 111 8.07 -0.70 -3.79
N PHE A 112 7.97 -0.81 -2.46
CA PHE A 112 7.20 0.10 -1.63
C PHE A 112 8.11 1.15 -1.00
N ARG A 113 7.76 2.42 -1.18
CA ARG A 113 8.44 3.56 -0.54
C ARG A 113 7.44 4.48 0.11
N GLN A 114 7.60 4.76 1.40
CA GLN A 114 6.94 5.88 2.05
C GLN A 114 7.94 7.00 2.33
N THR A 115 7.81 8.11 1.61
CA THR A 115 8.75 9.24 1.63
C THR A 115 8.18 10.45 2.36
N GLY A 116 9.06 11.36 2.79
CA GLY A 116 8.66 12.60 3.47
C GLY A 116 8.49 12.45 4.97
N TYR A 117 8.97 11.37 5.56
CA TYR A 117 8.94 11.19 7.01
C TYR A 117 9.86 12.18 7.72
N ASP A 118 9.38 12.67 8.86
CA ASP A 118 10.23 13.31 9.86
C ASP A 118 11.12 12.26 10.54
N GLU A 119 12.42 12.40 10.39
CA GLU A 119 13.45 11.57 11.02
C GLU A 119 13.40 11.61 12.54
N LYS A 120 12.81 12.66 13.12
CA LYS A 120 12.66 12.81 14.58
C LYS A 120 11.40 12.18 15.13
N SER A 121 10.55 11.59 14.27
CA SER A 121 9.33 10.93 14.72
C SER A 121 9.67 9.67 15.51
N GLU A 122 9.17 9.57 16.75
CA GLU A 122 9.27 8.37 17.57
C GLU A 122 8.57 7.14 16.95
N PHE A 123 7.65 7.38 16.00
CA PHE A 123 6.92 6.33 15.29
C PHE A 123 7.63 5.83 14.04
N PHE A 124 8.78 6.40 13.64
CA PHE A 124 9.43 6.02 12.40
C PHE A 124 9.77 4.52 12.36
N GLU A 125 10.46 4.01 13.38
CA GLU A 125 10.88 2.60 13.42
C GLU A 125 9.70 1.64 13.59
N SER A 126 8.70 2.00 14.40
CA SER A 126 7.51 1.16 14.57
C SER A 126 6.67 1.10 13.29
N ASN A 127 6.48 2.23 12.60
CA ASN A 127 5.83 2.27 11.29
C ASN A 127 6.63 1.48 10.25
N ARG A 128 7.97 1.58 10.25
CA ARG A 128 8.84 0.81 9.35
C ARG A 128 8.65 -0.69 9.53
N ALA A 129 8.63 -1.16 10.77
CA ALA A 129 8.38 -2.57 11.08
C ALA A 129 6.96 -2.99 10.67
N ALA A 130 5.94 -2.20 11.03
CA ALA A 130 4.53 -2.48 10.72
C ALA A 130 4.29 -2.59 9.20
N TRP A 131 4.92 -1.75 8.38
CA TRP A 131 4.82 -1.85 6.93
C TRP A 131 5.36 -3.18 6.37
N GLY A 132 6.37 -3.78 7.01
CA GLY A 132 6.84 -5.11 6.62
C GLY A 132 5.76 -6.19 6.79
N GLU A 133 5.00 -6.13 7.90
CA GLU A 133 3.90 -7.07 8.18
C GLU A 133 2.71 -6.82 7.25
N VAL A 134 2.32 -5.56 7.08
CA VAL A 134 1.19 -5.15 6.24
C VAL A 134 1.44 -5.53 4.77
N LEU A 135 2.64 -5.32 4.23
CA LEU A 135 2.98 -5.75 2.87
C LEU A 135 3.12 -7.29 2.75
N GLY A 136 3.50 -7.95 3.85
CA GLY A 136 3.43 -9.42 3.95
C GLY A 136 2.00 -9.95 3.81
N ASN A 137 0.99 -9.24 4.34
CA ASN A 137 -0.42 -9.57 4.15
C ASN A 137 -0.83 -9.44 2.67
N LEU A 138 -0.42 -8.36 2.00
CA LEU A 138 -0.67 -8.15 0.57
C LEU A 138 -0.17 -9.34 -0.25
N LYS A 139 1.09 -9.75 -0.05
CA LYS A 139 1.68 -10.91 -0.72
C LYS A 139 0.82 -12.16 -0.52
N ARG A 140 0.47 -12.50 0.73
CA ARG A 140 -0.32 -13.70 1.05
C ARG A 140 -1.69 -13.70 0.38
N VAL A 141 -2.39 -12.58 0.40
CA VAL A 141 -3.74 -12.47 -0.17
C VAL A 141 -3.69 -12.63 -1.69
N VAL A 142 -2.77 -11.93 -2.35
CA VAL A 142 -2.63 -11.97 -3.81
C VAL A 142 -2.23 -13.36 -4.31
N GLU A 143 -1.29 -14.02 -3.63
CA GLU A 143 -0.86 -15.39 -3.98
C GLU A 143 -1.95 -16.43 -3.72
N SER A 144 -2.79 -16.24 -2.69
CA SER A 144 -3.91 -17.14 -2.40
C SER A 144 -5.04 -17.01 -3.42
N ASN A 145 -5.28 -15.82 -3.97
CA ASN A 145 -6.30 -15.62 -5.00
C ASN A 145 -5.91 -16.28 -6.34
N ARG A 146 -4.60 -16.39 -6.63
CA ARG A 146 -4.10 -17.14 -7.79
C ARG A 146 -4.47 -18.62 -7.72
N SER A 147 -4.36 -19.25 -6.56
CA SER A 147 -4.63 -20.70 -6.42
C SER A 147 -6.10 -21.05 -6.61
N GLN A 148 -7.03 -20.12 -6.36
CA GLN A 148 -8.45 -20.29 -6.62
C GLN A 148 -8.85 -20.10 -8.09
N GLY A 149 -8.04 -19.37 -8.87
CA GLY A 149 -8.27 -19.11 -10.29
C GLY A 149 -7.87 -20.24 -11.25
N SER A 150 -7.14 -21.26 -10.78
CA SER A 150 -6.69 -22.40 -11.60
C SER A 150 -7.65 -23.62 -11.57
N ALA A 151 -8.82 -23.49 -10.93
CA ALA A 151 -9.86 -24.51 -10.92
C ALA A 151 -11.04 -24.06 -11.78
N LYS A 152 -10.87 -24.02 -13.11
CA LYS A 152 -12.00 -24.05 -14.05
C LYS A 152 -11.60 -24.55 -15.42
#